data_AF-A0A698FVG7-F1
#
_entry.id   AF-A0A698FVG7-F1
#
_cell.length_a   1.000
_cell.length_b   1.000
_cell.length_c   1.000
_cell.angle_alpha   90.00
_cell.angle_beta   90.00
_cell.angle_gamma   90.00
#
_symmetry.space_group_name_H-M   'P 1'
#
loop_
_entity.id
_entity.type
_entity.pdbx_description
1 polymer ?
#
loop_
_entity_poly.entity_id
_entity_poly.type
_entity_poly.pdbx_seq_one_letter_code
_entity_poly.pdbx_strand_id
1 'polypeptide(L)'
;MENKLLTYDEVLKQTDETKHLLLGNGFSMAYDKNRFSFTSLLQSAIDKGIIKENSNIHQIFKNNNTSDFEEVVKILENTSKILEIYTQNESLCKQLLDDSKKLKQFLVDIVTNNHPEKITEISDNKFNSTINFIKEYRNIYSLNYDLLLYWTTEKLREKINDKLIQDKVKFIDGFHNSDNGYDVVFDNNSRKNTCFYLHGALHIFDSGNEIIKKTYSRTGKPLKEQITEELNNNRYPVFVSEGTSKQKKAKIIHNAYLNHCYKSLSSIGGNLIIFGTMLKSNDEHIQDAILKSKVKNIYFGVSNLEKGKNDLNSFIEKNNNLEENKKQIFFYDYKSVKIW
;
A
#
# COMPACT_ATOMS: atom_id res chain seq x y z
N MET A 1 28.07 10.71 -21.89
CA MET A 1 26.60 10.53 -21.90
C MET A 1 26.04 11.36 -20.76
N GLU A 2 25.12 12.26 -21.06
CA GLU A 2 24.79 13.42 -20.23
C GLU A 2 24.35 13.06 -18.81
N ASN A 3 24.93 13.78 -17.85
CA ASN A 3 24.75 13.63 -16.41
C ASN A 3 23.42 14.25 -15.94
N LYS A 4 22.33 14.00 -16.67
CA LYS A 4 21.04 14.69 -16.50
C LYS A 4 19.89 13.70 -16.27
N LEU A 5 18.97 14.09 -15.41
CA LEU A 5 17.71 13.37 -15.20
C LEU A 5 16.83 13.50 -16.44
N LEU A 6 16.18 12.40 -16.84
CA LEU A 6 15.11 12.43 -17.83
C LEU A 6 13.92 13.22 -17.29
N THR A 7 13.16 13.87 -18.16
CA THR A 7 11.80 14.31 -17.88
C THR A 7 10.84 13.13 -18.02
N TYR A 8 9.67 13.23 -17.41
CA TYR A 8 8.64 12.19 -17.52
C TYR A 8 8.14 11.99 -18.95
N ASP A 9 8.04 13.07 -19.73
CA ASP A 9 7.69 12.99 -21.15
C ASP A 9 8.77 12.24 -21.96
N GLU A 10 10.05 12.38 -21.62
CA GLU A 10 11.13 11.59 -22.22
C GLU A 10 11.05 10.12 -21.81
N VAL A 11 10.71 9.82 -20.55
CA VAL A 11 10.46 8.43 -20.12
C VAL A 11 9.34 7.81 -20.95
N LEU A 12 8.21 8.51 -21.11
CA LEU A 12 7.08 8.01 -21.91
C LEU A 12 7.48 7.73 -23.36
N LYS A 13 8.27 8.62 -23.98
CA LYS A 13 8.79 8.45 -25.35
C LYS A 13 9.81 7.31 -25.50
N GLN A 14 10.50 6.93 -24.43
CA GLN A 14 11.47 5.83 -24.44
C GLN A 14 10.82 4.47 -24.13
N THR A 15 9.57 4.47 -23.65
CA THR A 15 8.84 3.26 -23.26
C THR A 15 7.81 2.85 -24.32
N ASP A 16 8.30 2.40 -25.48
CA ASP A 16 7.45 1.89 -26.58
C ASP A 16 6.90 0.47 -26.31
N GLU A 17 7.54 -0.29 -25.42
CA GLU A 17 7.05 -1.58 -24.91
C GLU A 17 6.01 -1.41 -23.80
N THR A 18 5.40 -2.53 -23.36
CA THR A 18 4.50 -2.55 -22.20
C THR A 18 5.14 -1.89 -20.98
N LYS A 19 4.42 -0.95 -20.36
CA LYS A 19 4.87 -0.21 -19.19
C LYS A 19 4.00 -0.46 -17.97
N HIS A 20 4.65 -0.61 -16.81
CA HIS A 20 4.05 -0.87 -15.51
C HIS A 20 4.47 0.23 -14.52
N LEU A 21 3.63 0.50 -13.54
CA LEU A 21 3.86 1.52 -12.53
C LEU A 21 3.98 0.90 -11.14
N LEU A 22 4.97 1.30 -10.37
CA LEU A 22 5.09 1.03 -8.94
C LEU A 22 4.99 2.36 -8.18
N LEU A 23 3.95 2.49 -7.37
CA LEU A 23 3.68 3.63 -6.52
C LEU A 23 4.15 3.36 -5.10
N GLY A 24 4.97 4.27 -4.58
CA GLY A 24 5.29 4.36 -3.16
C GLY A 24 4.68 5.60 -2.51
N ASN A 25 5.03 5.83 -1.24
CA ASN A 25 4.37 6.85 -0.40
C ASN A 25 4.50 8.27 -0.95
N GLY A 26 5.50 8.54 -1.80
CA GLY A 26 5.61 9.82 -2.51
C GLY A 26 4.41 10.14 -3.41
N PHE A 27 3.65 9.14 -3.87
CA PHE A 27 2.34 9.35 -4.53
C PHE A 27 1.35 10.10 -3.63
N SER A 28 1.30 9.73 -2.37
CA SER A 28 0.36 10.25 -1.37
C SER A 28 0.89 11.56 -0.77
N MET A 29 2.21 11.65 -0.57
CA MET A 29 2.86 12.91 -0.20
C MET A 29 2.74 13.99 -1.29
N ALA A 30 2.65 13.63 -2.57
CA ALA A 30 2.40 14.58 -3.64
C ALA A 30 0.99 15.18 -3.56
N TYR A 31 0.02 14.45 -3.01
CA TYR A 31 -1.32 14.98 -2.75
C TYR A 31 -1.33 15.94 -1.56
N ASP A 32 -0.81 15.49 -0.42
CA ASP A 32 -0.69 16.27 0.81
C ASP A 32 0.49 15.76 1.65
N LYS A 33 1.60 16.49 1.58
CA LYS A 33 2.82 16.12 2.30
C LYS A 33 2.61 16.06 3.80
N ASN A 34 1.81 16.95 4.38
CA ASN A 34 1.63 17.01 5.84
C ASN A 34 0.81 15.82 6.35
N ARG A 35 -0.15 15.35 5.55
CA ARG A 35 -0.97 14.18 5.90
C ARG A 35 -0.24 12.85 5.71
N PHE A 36 0.64 12.75 4.71
CA PHE A 36 1.26 11.49 4.29
C PHE A 36 2.77 11.40 4.53
N SER A 37 3.39 12.36 5.23
CA SER A 37 4.84 12.33 5.51
C SER A 37 5.28 11.33 6.59
N PHE A 38 4.34 10.65 7.26
CA PHE A 38 4.71 9.70 8.30
C PHE A 38 5.52 8.55 7.70
N THR A 39 6.64 8.23 8.32
CA THR A 39 7.55 7.15 7.88
C THR A 39 6.95 5.77 8.12
N SER A 40 6.02 5.70 9.07
CA SER A 40 5.57 4.46 9.66
C SER A 40 4.23 4.65 10.41
N LEU A 41 3.34 3.66 10.42
CA LEU A 41 2.10 3.72 11.24
C LEU A 41 2.43 3.80 12.73
N LEU A 42 3.42 3.03 13.19
CA LEU A 42 3.89 3.07 14.58
C LEU A 42 4.49 4.45 14.91
N GLN A 43 5.33 5.00 14.03
CA GLN A 43 5.88 6.34 14.20
C GLN A 43 4.77 7.40 14.20
N SER A 44 3.78 7.28 13.31
CA SER A 44 2.62 8.18 13.29
C SER A 44 1.83 8.15 14.60
N ALA A 45 1.71 6.98 15.24
CA ALA A 45 1.06 6.83 16.53
C ALA A 45 1.83 7.56 17.64
N ILE A 46 3.16 7.52 17.58
CA ILE A 46 4.05 8.20 18.53
C ILE A 46 3.98 9.72 18.31
N ASP A 47 4.12 10.18 17.07
CA ASP A 47 4.12 11.60 16.71
C ASP A 47 2.79 12.28 17.07
N LYS A 48 1.66 11.54 16.94
CA LYS A 48 0.32 12.02 17.32
C LYS A 48 0.04 11.90 18.83
N GLY A 49 0.99 11.42 19.63
CA GLY A 49 0.85 11.26 21.09
C GLY A 49 -0.10 10.15 21.52
N ILE A 50 -0.48 9.26 20.60
CA ILE A 50 -1.39 8.14 20.85
C ILE A 50 -0.65 7.02 21.59
N ILE A 51 0.57 6.74 21.15
CA ILE A 51 1.51 5.87 21.87
C ILE A 51 2.60 6.76 22.44
N LYS A 52 2.72 6.82 23.76
CA LYS A 52 3.86 7.50 24.38
C LYS A 52 5.12 6.66 24.17
N GLU A 53 6.21 7.30 23.79
CA GLU A 53 7.51 6.63 23.73
C GLU A 53 7.84 6.02 25.10
N ASN A 54 8.40 4.81 25.07
CA ASN A 54 8.70 3.97 26.25
C ASN A 54 7.50 3.57 27.13
N SER A 55 6.25 3.82 26.71
CA SER A 55 5.06 3.24 27.36
C SER A 55 5.01 1.72 27.25
N ASN A 56 4.17 1.07 28.06
CA ASN A 56 3.94 -0.38 27.99
C ASN A 56 3.61 -0.83 26.56
N ILE A 57 2.73 -0.11 25.86
CA ILE A 57 2.37 -0.41 24.46
C ILE A 57 3.59 -0.33 23.55
N HIS A 58 4.37 0.75 23.64
CA HIS A 58 5.58 0.90 22.83
C HIS A 58 6.60 -0.21 23.10
N GLN A 59 6.75 -0.59 24.37
CA GLN A 59 7.62 -1.71 24.76
C GLN A 59 7.12 -3.04 24.23
N ILE A 60 5.80 -3.26 24.11
CA ILE A 60 5.25 -4.49 23.49
C ILE A 60 5.64 -4.56 22.00
N PHE A 61 5.48 -3.48 21.23
CA PHE A 61 5.95 -3.44 19.83
C PHE A 61 7.46 -3.75 19.74
N LYS A 62 8.27 -3.07 20.56
CA LYS A 62 9.73 -3.23 20.60
C LYS A 62 10.15 -4.65 20.97
N ASN A 63 9.60 -5.20 22.05
CA ASN A 63 9.99 -6.51 22.58
C ASN A 63 9.57 -7.66 21.66
N ASN A 64 8.47 -7.50 20.92
CA ASN A 64 8.03 -8.47 19.90
C ASN A 64 8.69 -8.23 18.53
N ASN A 65 9.55 -7.21 18.40
CA ASN A 65 10.18 -6.81 17.14
C ASN A 65 9.16 -6.68 15.99
N THR A 66 7.99 -6.10 16.28
CA THR A 66 6.89 -5.98 15.33
C THR A 66 6.43 -4.53 15.24
N SER A 67 5.84 -4.16 14.11
CA SER A 67 5.00 -2.95 13.99
C SER A 67 3.60 -3.31 13.51
N ASP A 68 3.23 -4.59 13.60
CA ASP A 68 1.91 -5.08 13.25
C ASP A 68 0.93 -4.79 14.40
N PHE A 69 0.02 -3.85 14.14
CA PHE A 69 -1.01 -3.47 15.11
C PHE A 69 -1.97 -4.61 15.39
N GLU A 70 -2.28 -5.47 14.41
CA GLU A 70 -3.13 -6.63 14.63
C GLU A 70 -2.47 -7.60 15.62
N GLU A 71 -1.17 -7.87 15.43
CA GLU A 71 -0.40 -8.74 16.32
C GLU A 71 -0.39 -8.22 17.75
N VAL A 72 -0.06 -6.95 17.95
CA VAL A 72 -0.02 -6.34 19.30
C VAL A 72 -1.41 -6.32 19.94
N VAL A 73 -2.46 -6.01 19.17
CA VAL A 73 -3.83 -6.04 19.70
C VAL A 73 -4.23 -7.46 20.13
N LYS A 74 -3.92 -8.48 19.32
CA LYS A 74 -4.19 -9.88 19.67
C LYS A 74 -3.41 -10.31 20.92
N ILE A 75 -2.15 -9.88 21.06
CA ILE A 75 -1.35 -10.13 22.26
C ILE A 75 -2.07 -9.54 23.49
N LEU A 76 -2.45 -8.26 23.46
CA LEU A 76 -3.13 -7.59 24.56
C LEU A 76 -4.43 -8.30 24.96
N GLU A 77 -5.29 -8.63 23.99
CA GLU A 77 -6.58 -9.28 24.24
C GLU A 77 -6.44 -10.71 24.75
N ASN A 78 -5.53 -11.49 24.17
CA ASN A 78 -5.27 -12.86 24.62
C ASN A 78 -4.64 -12.88 26.01
N THR A 79 -3.70 -11.97 26.30
CA THR A 79 -3.13 -11.83 27.63
C THR A 79 -4.19 -11.44 28.65
N SER A 80 -5.14 -10.55 28.33
CA SER A 80 -6.26 -10.23 29.23
C SER A 80 -7.08 -11.49 29.57
N LYS A 81 -7.48 -12.28 28.58
CA LYS A 81 -8.24 -13.53 28.77
C LYS A 81 -7.49 -14.53 29.65
N ILE A 82 -6.17 -14.63 29.48
CA ILE A 82 -5.34 -15.51 30.31
C ILE A 82 -5.29 -14.99 31.75
N LEU A 83 -5.05 -13.69 31.96
CA LEU A 83 -4.93 -13.11 33.30
C LEU A 83 -6.22 -13.16 34.10
N GLU A 84 -7.38 -13.08 33.45
CA GLU A 84 -8.70 -13.28 34.06
C GLU A 84 -8.80 -14.67 34.74
N ILE A 85 -8.16 -15.70 34.17
CA ILE A 85 -8.14 -17.06 34.73
C ILE A 85 -7.17 -17.18 35.90
N TYR A 86 -5.97 -16.59 35.78
CA TYR A 86 -4.86 -16.87 36.70
C TYR A 86 -4.76 -15.92 37.90
N THR A 87 -5.14 -14.65 37.74
CA THR A 87 -4.77 -13.61 38.72
C THR A 87 -5.94 -12.80 39.28
N GLN A 88 -7.15 -12.94 38.71
CA GLN A 88 -8.33 -12.11 39.01
C GLN A 88 -8.06 -10.59 39.08
N ASN A 89 -6.97 -10.12 38.45
CA ASN A 89 -6.59 -8.71 38.46
C ASN A 89 -7.40 -7.94 37.41
N GLU A 90 -8.63 -7.58 37.76
CA GLU A 90 -9.56 -6.88 36.88
C GLU A 90 -9.00 -5.55 36.35
N SER A 91 -8.23 -4.83 37.17
CA SER A 91 -7.63 -3.55 36.77
C SER A 91 -6.62 -3.73 35.63
N LEU A 92 -5.77 -4.75 35.71
CA LEU A 92 -4.79 -5.04 34.66
C LEU A 92 -5.48 -5.55 33.39
N CYS A 93 -6.48 -6.42 33.53
CA CYS A 93 -7.26 -6.92 32.38
C CYS A 93 -7.94 -5.76 31.65
N LYS A 94 -8.60 -4.86 32.40
CA LYS A 94 -9.22 -3.66 31.83
C LYS A 94 -8.20 -2.76 31.12
N GLN A 95 -7.02 -2.56 31.70
CA GLN A 95 -5.96 -1.75 31.09
C GLN A 95 -5.53 -2.33 29.74
N LEU A 96 -5.30 -3.64 29.65
CA LEU A 96 -4.91 -4.32 28.40
C LEU A 96 -5.99 -4.18 27.32
N LEU A 97 -7.26 -4.33 27.70
CA LEU A 97 -8.39 -4.16 26.77
C LEU A 97 -8.56 -2.71 26.31
N ASP A 98 -8.37 -1.74 27.21
CA ASP A 98 -8.45 -0.33 26.85
C ASP A 98 -7.28 0.09 25.94
N ASP A 99 -6.08 -0.45 26.16
CA ASP A 99 -4.94 -0.25 25.27
C ASP A 99 -5.16 -0.91 23.89
N SER A 100 -5.76 -2.10 23.84
CA SER A 100 -6.23 -2.72 22.57
C SER A 100 -7.21 -1.79 21.83
N LYS A 101 -8.23 -1.26 22.52
CA LYS A 101 -9.21 -0.36 21.93
C LYS A 101 -8.58 0.92 21.38
N LYS A 102 -7.61 1.52 22.09
CA LYS A 102 -6.88 2.70 21.62
C LYS A 102 -6.12 2.41 20.32
N LEU A 103 -5.49 1.25 20.21
CA LEU A 103 -4.79 0.83 18.98
C LEU A 103 -5.76 0.62 17.81
N LYS A 104 -6.92 0.00 18.05
CA LYS A 104 -7.98 -0.12 17.02
C LYS A 104 -8.49 1.24 16.59
N GLN A 105 -8.78 2.13 17.54
CA GLN A 105 -9.24 3.49 17.26
C GLN A 105 -8.20 4.27 16.45
N PHE A 106 -6.91 4.10 16.76
CA PHE A 106 -5.85 4.71 15.96
C PHE A 106 -5.84 4.24 14.50
N LEU A 107 -6.04 2.94 14.24
CA LEU A 107 -6.16 2.42 12.88
C LEU A 107 -7.36 3.03 12.15
N VAL A 108 -8.51 3.18 12.83
CA VAL A 108 -9.65 3.95 12.30
C VAL A 108 -9.20 5.38 11.99
N ASP A 109 -8.59 6.07 12.95
CA ASP A 109 -8.20 7.47 12.81
C ASP A 109 -7.19 7.71 11.68
N ILE A 110 -6.29 6.77 11.39
CA ILE A 110 -5.41 6.83 10.22
C ILE A 110 -6.23 6.83 8.93
N VAL A 111 -7.24 5.97 8.84
CA VAL A 111 -8.15 5.93 7.69
C VAL A 111 -8.89 7.26 7.57
N THR A 112 -9.32 7.84 8.69
CA THR A 112 -10.23 9.00 8.67
C THR A 112 -9.54 10.34 8.60
N ASN A 113 -8.35 10.49 9.19
CA ASN A 113 -7.70 11.79 9.37
C ASN A 113 -6.62 12.05 8.32
N ASN A 114 -5.98 11.00 7.79
CA ASN A 114 -4.98 11.16 6.73
C ASN A 114 -5.62 11.27 5.35
N HIS A 115 -6.91 10.92 5.21
CA HIS A 115 -7.64 11.05 3.97
C HIS A 115 -8.70 12.15 4.08
N PRO A 116 -9.02 12.84 2.98
CA PRO A 116 -10.23 13.65 2.90
C PRO A 116 -11.46 12.88 3.40
N GLU A 117 -12.31 13.48 4.24
CA GLU A 117 -13.45 12.75 4.83
C GLU A 117 -14.42 12.25 3.76
N LYS A 118 -14.46 12.97 2.64
CA LYS A 118 -15.22 12.61 1.46
C LYS A 118 -14.32 12.66 0.23
N ILE A 119 -14.52 11.70 -0.68
CA ILE A 119 -13.92 11.70 -2.03
C ILE A 119 -14.14 13.03 -2.77
N THR A 120 -15.22 13.76 -2.43
CA THR A 120 -15.61 15.05 -2.99
C THR A 120 -14.69 16.22 -2.62
N GLU A 121 -13.83 16.07 -1.62
CA GLU A 121 -12.86 17.11 -1.23
C GLU A 121 -11.64 17.14 -2.17
N ILE A 122 -11.40 16.07 -2.93
CA ILE A 122 -10.41 16.07 -4.00
C ILE A 122 -11.08 16.69 -5.24
N SER A 123 -10.50 17.78 -5.73
CA SER A 123 -11.06 18.47 -6.91
C SER A 123 -11.00 17.58 -8.16
N ASP A 124 -11.95 17.77 -9.07
CA ASP A 124 -11.97 17.03 -10.34
C ASP A 124 -10.69 17.21 -11.16
N ASN A 125 -10.06 18.39 -11.10
CA ASN A 125 -8.77 18.63 -11.75
C ASN A 125 -7.68 17.71 -11.21
N LYS A 126 -7.61 17.55 -9.89
CA LYS A 126 -6.65 16.65 -9.24
C LYS A 126 -6.88 15.19 -9.65
N PHE A 127 -8.14 14.76 -9.65
CA PHE A 127 -8.48 13.43 -10.16
C PHE A 127 -8.11 13.27 -11.63
N ASN A 128 -8.43 14.23 -12.49
CA ASN A 128 -8.14 14.15 -13.91
C ASN A 128 -6.62 14.07 -14.18
N SER A 129 -5.81 14.84 -13.46
CA SER A 129 -4.33 14.76 -13.52
C SER A 129 -3.85 13.35 -13.19
N THR A 130 -4.27 12.81 -12.03
CA THR A 130 -3.85 11.47 -11.58
C THR A 130 -4.39 10.38 -12.50
N ILE A 131 -5.64 10.49 -12.98
CA ILE A 131 -6.25 9.58 -13.95
C ILE A 131 -5.42 9.51 -15.23
N ASN A 132 -5.04 10.67 -15.80
CA ASN A 132 -4.23 10.74 -17.01
C ASN A 132 -2.85 10.10 -16.79
N PHE A 133 -2.26 10.29 -15.61
CA PHE A 133 -1.01 9.64 -15.25
C PHE A 133 -1.14 8.12 -15.18
N ILE A 134 -2.14 7.60 -14.46
CA ILE A 134 -2.24 6.15 -14.21
C ILE A 134 -2.67 5.33 -15.45
N LYS A 135 -3.40 5.93 -16.38
CA LYS A 135 -3.89 5.26 -17.60
C LYS A 135 -2.80 4.88 -18.58
N GLU A 136 -1.62 5.49 -18.47
CA GLU A 136 -0.46 5.18 -19.28
C GLU A 136 0.06 3.75 -19.06
N TYR A 137 -0.32 3.11 -17.96
CA TYR A 137 0.28 1.86 -17.50
C TYR A 137 -0.67 0.67 -17.58
N ARG A 138 -0.11 -0.48 -18.00
CA ARG A 138 -0.85 -1.74 -18.07
C ARG A 138 -1.19 -2.29 -16.70
N ASN A 139 -0.19 -2.33 -15.80
CA ASN A 139 -0.37 -2.74 -14.42
C ASN A 139 0.15 -1.65 -13.49
N ILE A 140 -0.57 -1.44 -12.39
CA ILE A 140 -0.19 -0.55 -11.30
C ILE A 140 -0.04 -1.37 -10.04
N TYR A 141 1.10 -1.20 -9.40
CA TYR A 141 1.44 -1.80 -8.14
C TYR A 141 1.56 -0.68 -7.11
N SER A 142 0.88 -0.80 -5.97
CA SER A 142 0.95 0.17 -4.87
C SER A 142 1.60 -0.47 -3.65
N LEU A 143 2.56 0.24 -3.07
CA LEU A 143 3.08 -0.01 -1.71
C LEU A 143 2.29 0.76 -0.66
N ASN A 144 1.35 1.62 -1.09
CA ASN A 144 0.60 2.48 -0.19
C ASN A 144 -0.66 1.78 0.30
N TYR A 145 -0.91 1.93 1.60
CA TYR A 145 -2.11 1.41 2.27
C TYR A 145 -3.32 2.35 2.14
N ASP A 146 -3.06 3.60 1.76
CA ASP A 146 -4.08 4.65 1.66
C ASP A 146 -5.12 4.40 0.57
N LEU A 147 -6.18 5.20 0.61
CA LEU A 147 -7.33 5.09 -0.28
C LEU A 147 -7.20 5.93 -1.56
N LEU A 148 -6.10 6.68 -1.77
CA LEU A 148 -6.02 7.64 -2.88
C LEU A 148 -6.03 6.95 -4.26
N LEU A 149 -5.29 5.85 -4.41
CA LEU A 149 -5.33 5.07 -5.65
C LEU A 149 -6.72 4.44 -5.87
N TYR A 150 -7.31 3.90 -4.81
CA TYR A 150 -8.66 3.32 -4.86
C TYR A 150 -9.71 4.36 -5.28
N TRP A 151 -9.69 5.56 -4.69
CA TRP A 151 -10.60 6.63 -5.06
C TRP A 151 -10.38 7.12 -6.48
N THR A 152 -9.14 7.17 -6.94
CA THR A 152 -8.83 7.54 -8.32
C THR A 152 -9.43 6.54 -9.31
N THR A 153 -9.35 5.23 -9.03
CA THR A 153 -9.91 4.19 -9.90
C THR A 153 -11.44 4.16 -9.85
N GLU A 154 -12.06 4.40 -8.69
CA GLU A 154 -13.51 4.54 -8.57
C GLU A 154 -14.02 5.80 -9.31
N LYS A 155 -13.34 6.95 -9.17
CA LYS A 155 -13.71 8.18 -9.88
C LYS A 155 -13.57 8.04 -11.40
N LEU A 156 -12.57 7.29 -11.86
CA LEU A 156 -12.47 6.95 -13.28
C LEU A 156 -13.64 6.07 -13.73
N ARG A 157 -14.04 5.06 -12.95
CA ARG A 157 -15.21 4.22 -13.26
C ARG A 157 -16.48 5.06 -13.38
N GLU A 158 -16.71 5.97 -12.45
CA GLU A 158 -17.81 6.94 -12.47
C GLU A 158 -17.79 7.73 -13.79
N LYS A 159 -16.66 8.38 -14.12
CA LYS A 159 -16.52 9.16 -15.37
C LYS A 159 -16.70 8.34 -16.65
N ILE A 160 -16.32 7.05 -16.66
CA ILE A 160 -16.56 6.15 -17.80
C ILE A 160 -18.05 5.81 -17.91
N ASN A 161 -18.70 5.48 -16.79
CA ASN A 161 -20.14 5.16 -16.75
C ASN A 161 -21.00 6.36 -17.18
N ASP A 162 -20.61 7.56 -16.77
CA ASP A 162 -21.25 8.82 -17.14
C ASP A 162 -20.89 9.29 -18.56
N LYS A 163 -20.09 8.50 -19.31
CA LYS A 163 -19.62 8.80 -20.67
C LYS A 163 -18.82 10.10 -20.78
N LEU A 164 -18.27 10.61 -19.67
CA LEU A 164 -17.39 11.78 -19.63
C LEU A 164 -16.01 11.47 -20.19
N ILE A 165 -15.62 10.18 -20.19
CA ILE A 165 -14.38 9.70 -20.78
C ILE A 165 -14.70 8.46 -21.62
N GLN A 166 -14.31 8.47 -22.90
CA GLN A 166 -14.53 7.35 -23.85
C GLN A 166 -13.48 6.22 -23.73
N ASP A 167 -12.78 6.16 -22.60
CA ASP A 167 -11.66 5.26 -22.40
C ASP A 167 -12.12 3.83 -22.09
N LYS A 168 -11.41 2.84 -22.63
CA LYS A 168 -11.65 1.41 -22.41
C LYS A 168 -10.74 0.83 -21.32
N VAL A 169 -9.79 1.61 -20.79
CA VAL A 169 -8.90 1.17 -19.71
C VAL A 169 -9.73 0.80 -18.48
N LYS A 170 -9.62 -0.47 -18.08
CA LYS A 170 -10.27 -1.00 -16.86
C LYS A 170 -9.21 -1.30 -15.81
N PHE A 171 -9.38 -0.68 -14.65
CA PHE A 171 -8.66 -1.03 -13.44
C PHE A 171 -9.40 -2.16 -12.73
N ILE A 172 -8.79 -3.34 -12.76
CA ILE A 172 -9.31 -4.58 -12.20
C ILE A 172 -8.36 -4.99 -11.08
N ASP A 173 -8.86 -5.05 -9.85
CA ASP A 173 -8.09 -5.39 -8.66
C ASP A 173 -8.27 -6.86 -8.22
N GLY A 174 -8.98 -7.66 -9.02
CA GLY A 174 -9.20 -9.09 -8.77
C GLY A 174 -10.34 -9.39 -7.81
N PHE A 175 -11.06 -8.37 -7.34
CA PHE A 175 -12.22 -8.54 -6.50
C PHE A 175 -13.51 -8.54 -7.33
N HIS A 176 -14.40 -9.49 -7.07
CA HIS A 176 -15.72 -9.59 -7.69
C HIS A 176 -16.81 -9.81 -6.64
N ASN A 177 -18.07 -9.71 -7.07
CA ASN A 177 -19.19 -9.96 -6.17
C ASN A 177 -19.16 -11.41 -5.69
N SER A 178 -19.30 -11.62 -4.39
CA SER A 178 -19.60 -12.94 -3.83
C SER A 178 -21.00 -13.40 -4.24
N ASP A 179 -21.23 -14.71 -4.21
CA ASP A 179 -22.54 -15.31 -4.46
C ASP A 179 -23.60 -14.83 -3.45
N ASN A 180 -23.15 -14.40 -2.27
CA ASN A 180 -23.98 -13.93 -1.17
C ASN A 180 -24.46 -12.48 -1.37
N GLY A 181 -23.88 -11.74 -2.35
CA GLY A 181 -24.30 -10.39 -2.75
C GLY A 181 -23.90 -9.24 -1.81
N TYR A 182 -23.40 -9.54 -0.60
CA TYR A 182 -23.04 -8.52 0.39
C TYR A 182 -21.56 -8.14 0.38
N ASP A 183 -20.66 -9.10 0.16
CA ASP A 183 -19.22 -8.89 0.15
C ASP A 183 -18.63 -8.94 -1.26
N VAL A 184 -17.56 -8.19 -1.47
CA VAL A 184 -16.72 -8.29 -2.67
C VAL A 184 -15.50 -9.13 -2.30
N VAL A 185 -15.34 -10.29 -2.93
CA VAL A 185 -14.33 -11.30 -2.59
C VAL A 185 -13.22 -11.34 -3.64
N PHE A 186 -12.02 -11.67 -3.20
CA PHE A 186 -10.86 -11.82 -4.07
C PHE A 186 -10.92 -13.17 -4.84
N ASP A 187 -10.89 -13.11 -6.17
CA ASP A 187 -10.66 -14.29 -7.00
C ASP A 187 -9.17 -14.55 -7.17
N ASN A 188 -8.68 -15.55 -6.45
CA ASN A 188 -7.28 -16.00 -6.55
C ASN A 188 -6.91 -16.50 -7.96
N ASN A 189 -7.89 -16.87 -8.79
CA ASN A 189 -7.70 -17.31 -10.17
C ASN A 189 -7.82 -16.17 -11.19
N SER A 190 -8.10 -14.93 -10.77
CA SER A 190 -8.25 -13.81 -11.69
C SER A 190 -6.95 -13.54 -12.46
N ARG A 191 -7.04 -13.53 -13.80
CA ARG A 191 -5.90 -13.32 -14.70
C ARG A 191 -5.88 -11.95 -15.38
N LYS A 192 -6.91 -11.12 -15.14
CA LYS A 192 -7.09 -9.83 -15.82
C LYS A 192 -6.77 -8.64 -14.90
N ASN A 193 -6.14 -8.89 -13.76
CA ASN A 193 -5.83 -7.85 -12.78
C ASN A 193 -4.81 -6.85 -13.35
N THR A 194 -5.09 -5.57 -13.13
CA THR A 194 -4.28 -4.43 -13.55
C THR A 194 -3.94 -3.50 -12.38
N CYS A 195 -4.57 -3.66 -11.22
CA CYS A 195 -4.28 -2.91 -10.01
C CYS A 195 -3.95 -3.88 -8.87
N PHE A 196 -2.82 -3.65 -8.18
CA PHE A 196 -2.30 -4.56 -7.18
C PHE A 196 -1.81 -3.78 -5.96
N TYR A 197 -2.29 -4.14 -4.77
CA TYR A 197 -1.85 -3.53 -3.50
C TYR A 197 -0.84 -4.48 -2.84
N LEU A 198 0.46 -4.30 -3.12
CA LEU A 198 1.54 -5.23 -2.74
C LEU A 198 1.76 -5.32 -1.24
N HIS A 199 1.49 -4.24 -0.54
CA HIS A 199 1.50 -4.21 0.92
C HIS A 199 0.08 -4.23 1.48
N GLY A 200 -0.95 -4.50 0.67
CA GLY A 200 -2.34 -4.44 1.09
C GLY A 200 -2.89 -3.01 1.14
N ALA A 201 -4.11 -2.85 1.64
CA ALA A 201 -4.81 -1.58 1.66
C ALA A 201 -5.89 -1.53 2.73
N LEU A 202 -6.23 -0.33 3.21
CA LEU A 202 -7.19 -0.11 4.30
C LEU A 202 -8.61 -0.61 4.01
N HIS A 203 -8.95 -0.84 2.75
CA HIS A 203 -10.27 -1.32 2.32
C HIS A 203 -10.28 -2.83 2.01
N ILE A 204 -9.16 -3.54 2.20
CA ILE A 204 -9.03 -4.99 1.98
C ILE A 204 -8.90 -5.66 3.34
N PHE A 205 -9.61 -6.75 3.59
CA PHE A 205 -9.68 -7.45 4.88
C PHE A 205 -9.53 -8.95 4.69
N ASP A 206 -8.98 -9.61 5.71
CA ASP A 206 -8.90 -11.06 5.80
C ASP A 206 -10.03 -11.55 6.71
N SER A 207 -11.02 -12.25 6.16
CA SER A 207 -12.12 -12.86 6.94
C SER A 207 -11.75 -14.25 7.46
N GLY A 208 -10.51 -14.71 7.25
CA GLY A 208 -10.00 -16.03 7.61
C GLY A 208 -10.23 -17.08 6.52
N ASN A 209 -11.43 -17.14 5.96
CA ASN A 209 -11.75 -18.02 4.84
C ASN A 209 -11.54 -17.35 3.47
N GLU A 210 -11.69 -16.04 3.39
CA GLU A 210 -11.67 -15.26 2.15
C GLU A 210 -10.95 -13.92 2.37
N ILE A 211 -10.50 -13.31 1.27
CA ILE A 211 -10.06 -11.91 1.29
C ILE A 211 -11.19 -11.07 0.73
N ILE A 212 -11.71 -10.15 1.55
CA ILE A 212 -12.85 -9.30 1.21
C ILE A 212 -12.40 -7.86 0.99
N LYS A 213 -13.16 -7.12 0.18
CA LYS A 213 -12.94 -5.70 -0.09
C LYS A 213 -14.19 -4.91 0.26
N LYS A 214 -14.03 -3.89 1.10
CA LYS A 214 -15.08 -2.92 1.44
C LYS A 214 -15.19 -1.88 0.34
N THR A 215 -16.42 -1.59 -0.08
CA THR A 215 -16.69 -0.70 -1.22
C THR A 215 -17.93 0.15 -0.94
N TYR A 216 -17.83 1.46 -1.19
CA TYR A 216 -18.97 2.37 -1.06
C TYR A 216 -20.06 2.07 -2.08
N SER A 217 -19.67 1.81 -3.33
CA SER A 217 -20.59 1.61 -4.47
C SER A 217 -21.54 0.41 -4.31
N ARG A 218 -21.30 -0.46 -3.33
CA ARG A 218 -22.17 -1.62 -3.03
C ARG A 218 -23.07 -1.40 -1.84
N THR A 219 -22.55 -0.82 -0.77
CA THR A 219 -23.28 -0.71 0.50
C THR A 219 -23.97 0.64 0.67
N GLY A 220 -23.56 1.66 -0.08
CA GLY A 220 -23.92 3.07 0.18
C GLY A 220 -23.35 3.62 1.48
N LYS A 221 -22.59 2.81 2.24
CA LYS A 221 -21.97 3.19 3.50
C LYS A 221 -20.56 3.76 3.27
N PRO A 222 -20.18 4.88 3.90
CA PRO A 222 -18.81 5.36 3.85
C PRO A 222 -17.78 4.28 4.24
N LEU A 223 -16.64 4.24 3.57
CA LEU A 223 -15.58 3.27 3.89
C LEU A 223 -15.13 3.36 5.35
N LYS A 224 -15.12 4.57 5.93
CA LYS A 224 -14.85 4.81 7.36
C LYS A 224 -15.74 3.95 8.26
N GLU A 225 -17.05 3.97 8.01
CA GLU A 225 -18.03 3.22 8.80
C GLU A 225 -17.78 1.72 8.65
N GLN A 226 -17.62 1.25 7.40
CA GLN A 226 -17.34 -0.16 7.12
C GLN A 226 -16.05 -0.65 7.80
N ILE A 227 -14.97 0.12 7.73
CA ILE A 227 -13.68 -0.23 8.35
C ILE A 227 -13.79 -0.23 9.88
N THR A 228 -14.55 0.71 10.46
CA THR A 228 -14.81 0.74 11.90
C THR A 228 -15.59 -0.49 12.36
N GLU A 229 -16.63 -0.88 11.61
CA GLU A 229 -17.40 -2.11 11.86
C GLU A 229 -16.51 -3.36 11.82
N GLU A 230 -15.61 -3.46 10.85
CA GLU A 230 -14.66 -4.59 10.75
C GLU A 230 -13.70 -4.65 11.93
N LEU A 231 -13.09 -3.52 12.31
CA LEU A 231 -12.15 -3.45 13.43
C LEU A 231 -12.83 -3.78 14.77
N ASN A 232 -14.09 -3.35 14.96
CA ASN A 232 -14.89 -3.72 16.13
C ASN A 232 -15.21 -5.22 16.17
N ASN A 233 -15.28 -5.87 15.01
CA ASN A 233 -15.45 -7.32 14.89
C ASN A 233 -14.12 -8.10 14.89
N ASN A 234 -13.01 -7.46 15.30
CA ASN A 234 -11.66 -8.04 15.31
C ASN A 234 -11.18 -8.52 13.93
N ARG A 235 -11.67 -7.88 12.86
CA ARG A 235 -11.19 -8.07 11.50
C ARG A 235 -10.36 -6.87 11.09
N TYR A 236 -9.10 -7.12 10.76
CA TYR A 236 -8.13 -6.07 10.49
C TYR A 236 -7.91 -5.94 9.00
N PRO A 237 -7.65 -4.73 8.49
CA PRO A 237 -7.28 -4.57 7.11
C PRO A 237 -6.02 -5.38 6.81
N VAL A 238 -5.98 -6.00 5.64
CA VAL A 238 -4.78 -6.64 5.11
C VAL A 238 -3.80 -5.53 4.81
N PHE A 239 -2.80 -5.37 5.66
CA PHE A 239 -1.62 -4.60 5.34
C PHE A 239 -0.34 -5.24 5.89
N VAL A 240 0.74 -5.08 5.15
CA VAL A 240 2.08 -5.49 5.55
C VAL A 240 2.67 -4.37 6.40
N SER A 241 2.51 -4.46 7.72
CA SER A 241 3.06 -3.46 8.64
C SER A 241 4.56 -3.29 8.51
N GLU A 242 5.11 -2.21 9.09
CA GLU A 242 6.56 -2.12 9.27
C GLU A 242 7.07 -3.28 10.15
N GLY A 243 8.34 -3.61 9.95
CA GLY A 243 8.97 -4.79 10.52
C GLY A 243 10.12 -5.25 9.65
N THR A 244 10.74 -6.35 10.02
CA THR A 244 11.85 -6.93 9.23
C THR A 244 11.35 -7.42 7.87
N SER A 245 12.22 -7.37 6.84
CA SER A 245 11.94 -7.93 5.51
C SER A 245 11.43 -9.38 5.59
N LYS A 246 11.95 -10.18 6.54
CA LYS A 246 11.52 -11.56 6.80
C LYS A 246 10.07 -11.67 7.25
N GLN A 247 9.63 -10.85 8.21
CA GLN A 247 8.24 -10.84 8.68
C GLN A 247 7.28 -10.41 7.56
N LYS A 248 7.64 -9.35 6.82
CA LYS A 248 6.86 -8.89 5.67
C LYS A 248 6.69 -9.98 4.62
N LYS A 249 7.78 -10.66 4.27
CA LYS A 249 7.79 -11.77 3.32
C LYS A 249 6.91 -12.94 3.78
N ALA A 250 6.96 -13.30 5.07
CA ALA A 250 6.09 -14.33 5.63
C ALA A 250 4.60 -13.95 5.48
N LYS A 251 4.22 -12.73 5.87
CA LYS A 251 2.83 -12.24 5.72
C LYS A 251 2.38 -12.26 4.26
N ILE A 252 3.24 -11.83 3.34
CA ILE A 252 2.97 -11.87 1.89
C ILE A 252 2.75 -13.30 1.39
N ILE A 253 3.59 -14.25 1.79
CA ILE A 253 3.48 -15.65 1.32
C ILE A 253 2.20 -16.31 1.86
N HIS A 254 1.83 -16.03 3.11
CA HIS A 254 0.72 -16.69 3.79
C HIS A 254 -0.65 -16.02 3.54
N ASN A 255 -0.70 -14.78 3.05
CA ASN A 255 -1.93 -14.14 2.63
C ASN A 255 -2.16 -14.32 1.12
N ALA A 256 -3.30 -14.90 0.73
CA ALA A 256 -3.59 -15.27 -0.65
C ALA A 256 -3.51 -14.06 -1.62
N TYR A 257 -4.06 -12.91 -1.22
CA TYR A 257 -4.07 -11.70 -2.03
C TYR A 257 -2.68 -11.08 -2.17
N LEU A 258 -1.95 -10.93 -1.07
CA LEU A 258 -0.58 -10.38 -1.10
C LEU A 258 0.36 -11.26 -1.92
N ASN A 259 0.25 -12.59 -1.78
CA ASN A 259 1.03 -13.54 -2.56
C ASN A 259 0.72 -13.43 -4.05
N HIS A 260 -0.56 -13.28 -4.41
CA HIS A 260 -0.96 -13.04 -5.80
C HIS A 260 -0.34 -11.75 -6.36
N CYS A 261 -0.41 -10.64 -5.62
CA CYS A 261 0.21 -9.37 -6.01
C CYS A 261 1.73 -9.51 -6.20
N TYR A 262 2.40 -10.17 -5.26
CA TYR A 262 3.84 -10.41 -5.31
C TYR A 262 4.24 -11.26 -6.52
N LYS A 263 3.50 -12.34 -6.81
CA LYS A 263 3.73 -13.20 -7.98
C LYS A 263 3.51 -12.43 -9.28
N SER A 264 2.48 -11.58 -9.33
CA SER A 264 2.23 -10.68 -10.46
C SER A 264 3.45 -9.78 -10.72
N LEU A 265 3.93 -9.04 -9.73
CA LEU A 265 5.13 -8.19 -9.86
C LEU A 265 6.38 -9.01 -10.26
N SER A 266 6.53 -10.22 -9.71
CA SER A 266 7.66 -11.10 -10.04
C SER A 266 7.60 -11.68 -11.46
N SER A 267 6.50 -11.48 -12.18
CA SER A 267 6.26 -12.09 -13.50
C SER A 267 6.22 -11.09 -14.65
N ILE A 268 6.11 -9.79 -14.37
CA ILE A 268 6.01 -8.76 -15.40
C ILE A 268 7.28 -8.65 -16.26
N GLY A 269 7.10 -8.17 -17.48
CA GLY A 269 8.18 -7.84 -18.43
C GLY A 269 8.12 -6.37 -18.85
N GLY A 270 8.95 -5.99 -19.83
CA GLY A 270 8.93 -4.64 -20.40
C GLY A 270 9.53 -3.59 -19.46
N ASN A 271 8.82 -2.48 -19.27
CA ASN A 271 9.31 -1.30 -18.54
C ASN A 271 8.62 -1.17 -17.17
N LEU A 272 9.39 -0.88 -16.12
CA LEU A 272 8.87 -0.54 -14.80
C LEU A 272 9.21 0.90 -14.44
N ILE A 273 8.18 1.72 -14.23
CA ILE A 273 8.33 3.09 -13.76
C ILE A 273 8.01 3.11 -12.27
N ILE A 274 8.92 3.67 -11.47
CA ILE A 274 8.81 3.74 -10.02
C ILE A 274 8.63 5.20 -9.62
N PHE A 275 7.57 5.50 -8.88
CA PHE A 275 7.24 6.84 -8.40
C PHE A 275 7.04 6.83 -6.89
N GLY A 276 7.73 7.74 -6.18
CA GLY A 276 7.49 7.96 -4.76
C GLY A 276 8.08 6.93 -3.80
N THR A 277 9.05 6.12 -4.24
CA THR A 277 9.85 5.27 -3.35
C THR A 277 11.25 5.05 -3.91
N MET A 278 12.21 4.83 -3.01
CA MET A 278 13.58 4.42 -3.32
C MET A 278 13.83 2.94 -2.97
N LEU A 279 12.76 2.16 -2.70
CA LEU A 279 12.84 0.75 -2.29
C LEU A 279 13.86 0.56 -1.15
N LYS A 280 13.65 1.24 -0.02
CA LYS A 280 14.58 1.19 1.13
C LYS A 280 14.73 -0.24 1.66
N SER A 281 15.65 -0.45 2.61
CA SER A 281 15.97 -1.78 3.18
C SER A 281 14.75 -2.54 3.72
N ASN A 282 13.71 -1.85 4.19
CA ASN A 282 12.46 -2.44 4.64
C ASN A 282 11.55 -2.97 3.52
N ASP A 283 11.92 -2.76 2.25
CA ASP A 283 11.20 -3.22 1.04
C ASP A 283 12.05 -4.16 0.18
N GLU A 284 13.01 -4.86 0.79
CA GLU A 284 13.88 -5.82 0.09
C GLU A 284 13.10 -6.92 -0.65
N HIS A 285 11.95 -7.37 -0.12
CA HIS A 285 11.09 -8.31 -0.84
C HIS A 285 10.56 -7.73 -2.16
N ILE A 286 10.32 -6.42 -2.25
CA ILE A 286 9.92 -5.76 -3.49
C ILE A 286 11.11 -5.68 -4.46
N GLN A 287 12.31 -5.38 -3.95
CA GLN A 287 13.54 -5.45 -4.76
C GLN A 287 13.71 -6.85 -5.36
N ASP A 288 13.58 -7.90 -4.54
CA ASP A 288 13.69 -9.30 -4.97
C ASP A 288 12.68 -9.63 -6.07
N ALA A 289 11.42 -9.19 -5.92
CA ALA A 289 10.38 -9.41 -6.93
C ALA A 289 10.75 -8.74 -8.27
N ILE A 290 11.21 -7.49 -8.23
CA ILE A 290 11.63 -6.74 -9.43
C ILE A 290 12.83 -7.42 -10.10
N LEU A 291 13.84 -7.81 -9.33
CA LEU A 291 15.04 -8.46 -9.87
C LEU A 291 14.73 -9.84 -10.48
N LYS A 292 13.80 -10.59 -9.90
CA LYS A 292 13.32 -11.88 -10.44
C LYS A 292 12.43 -11.76 -11.67
N SER A 293 11.83 -10.58 -11.89
CA SER A 293 10.91 -10.36 -13.00
C SER A 293 11.62 -10.37 -14.37
N LYS A 294 10.83 -10.33 -15.44
CA LYS A 294 11.32 -10.20 -16.83
C LYS A 294 11.41 -8.74 -17.28
N VAL A 295 11.28 -7.78 -16.36
CA VAL A 295 11.46 -6.35 -16.65
C VAL A 295 12.84 -6.16 -17.27
N LYS A 296 12.94 -5.29 -18.27
CA LYS A 296 14.20 -4.93 -18.92
C LYS A 296 14.70 -3.58 -18.42
N ASN A 297 13.82 -2.60 -18.34
CA ASN A 297 14.15 -1.22 -18.00
C ASN A 297 13.40 -0.79 -16.74
N ILE A 298 14.12 -0.15 -15.81
CA ILE A 298 13.57 0.39 -14.58
C ILE A 298 13.86 1.89 -14.54
N TYR A 299 12.83 2.69 -14.32
CA TYR A 299 12.92 4.14 -14.23
C TYR A 299 12.60 4.58 -12.80
N PHE A 300 13.57 5.13 -12.08
CA PHE A 300 13.39 5.66 -10.73
C PHE A 300 13.17 7.17 -10.76
N GLY A 301 12.06 7.62 -10.17
CA GLY A 301 11.76 9.04 -9.99
C GLY A 301 12.55 9.62 -8.82
N VAL A 302 13.49 10.52 -9.10
CA VAL A 302 14.37 11.13 -8.09
C VAL A 302 14.43 12.65 -8.24
N SER A 303 14.72 13.39 -7.17
CA SER A 303 14.89 14.85 -7.25
C SER A 303 16.31 15.27 -7.64
N ASN A 304 17.28 14.38 -7.48
CA ASN A 304 18.69 14.62 -7.74
C ASN A 304 19.36 13.30 -8.12
N LEU A 305 20.17 13.31 -9.17
CA LEU A 305 20.77 12.11 -9.75
C LEU A 305 21.79 11.46 -8.81
N GLU A 306 22.71 12.24 -8.24
CA GLU A 306 23.76 11.71 -7.36
C GLU A 306 23.18 11.11 -6.09
N LYS A 307 22.28 11.85 -5.44
CA LYS A 307 21.56 11.35 -4.27
C LYS A 307 20.76 10.09 -4.60
N GLY A 308 20.05 10.09 -5.73
CA GLY A 308 19.27 8.93 -6.18
C GLY A 308 20.13 7.69 -6.41
N LYS A 309 21.30 7.83 -7.03
CA LYS A 309 22.27 6.74 -7.22
C LYS A 309 22.79 6.22 -5.88
N ASN A 310 23.12 7.11 -4.95
CA ASN A 310 23.60 6.73 -3.62
C ASN A 310 22.52 5.97 -2.83
N ASP A 311 21.28 6.49 -2.81
CA ASP A 311 20.14 5.88 -2.13
C ASP A 311 19.80 4.48 -2.69
N LEU A 312 20.06 4.24 -3.99
CA LEU A 312 19.82 2.96 -4.68
C LEU A 312 21.07 2.09 -4.84
N ASN A 313 22.22 2.46 -4.26
CA ASN A 313 23.47 1.76 -4.52
C ASN A 313 23.37 0.25 -4.26
N SER A 314 22.77 -0.13 -3.13
CA SER A 314 22.56 -1.55 -2.80
C SER A 314 21.69 -2.29 -3.83
N PHE A 315 20.65 -1.65 -4.37
CA PHE A 315 19.81 -2.25 -5.41
C PHE A 315 20.58 -2.40 -6.73
N ILE A 316 21.37 -1.38 -7.11
CA ILE A 316 22.20 -1.39 -8.31
C ILE A 316 23.27 -2.49 -8.22
N GLU A 317 23.92 -2.64 -7.06
CA GLU A 317 24.88 -3.72 -6.81
C GLU A 317 24.22 -5.09 -6.94
N LYS A 318 23.06 -5.31 -6.31
CA LYS A 318 22.29 -6.56 -6.46
C LYS A 318 21.96 -6.86 -7.93
N ASN A 319 21.54 -5.84 -8.70
CA ASN A 319 21.26 -5.98 -10.12
C ASN A 319 22.52 -6.31 -10.95
N ASN A 320 23.65 -5.68 -10.65
CA ASN A 320 24.91 -5.91 -11.37
C ASN A 320 25.48 -7.31 -11.14
N ASN A 321 25.18 -7.90 -9.97
CA ASN A 321 25.57 -9.26 -9.59
C ASN A 321 24.67 -10.36 -10.19
N LEU A 322 23.60 -10.02 -10.90
CA LEU A 322 22.79 -11.02 -11.61
C LEU A 322 23.59 -11.63 -12.76
N GLU A 323 23.59 -12.96 -12.88
CA GLU A 323 24.26 -13.65 -14.00
C GLU A 323 23.54 -13.39 -15.32
N GLU A 324 22.20 -13.36 -15.29
CA GLU A 324 21.33 -13.15 -16.45
C GLU A 324 20.23 -12.14 -16.14
N ASN A 325 19.57 -11.61 -17.17
CA ASN A 325 18.42 -10.70 -17.05
C ASN A 325 18.71 -9.41 -16.25
N LYS A 326 19.95 -8.91 -16.31
CA LYS A 326 20.35 -7.60 -15.75
C LYS A 326 19.41 -6.51 -16.24
N LYS A 327 18.94 -5.67 -15.33
CA LYS A 327 18.02 -4.57 -15.60
C LYS A 327 18.80 -3.32 -16.00
N GLN A 328 18.32 -2.59 -16.99
CA GLN A 328 18.80 -1.25 -17.29
C GLN A 328 18.11 -0.26 -16.34
N ILE A 329 18.91 0.54 -15.62
CA ILE A 329 18.42 1.45 -14.60
C ILE A 329 18.57 2.89 -15.09
N PHE A 330 17.45 3.60 -15.14
CA PHE A 330 17.33 4.99 -15.56
C PHE A 330 16.77 5.84 -14.42
N PHE A 331 17.05 7.14 -14.48
CA PHE A 331 16.59 8.11 -13.49
C PHE A 331 15.87 9.25 -14.19
N TYR A 332 14.72 9.64 -13.64
CA TYR A 332 13.94 10.78 -14.14
C TYR A 332 13.59 11.72 -12.99
N ASP A 333 13.37 13.00 -13.32
CA ASP A 333 12.92 14.00 -12.37
C ASP A 333 11.44 13.76 -12.06
N TYR A 334 11.13 13.26 -10.86
CA TYR A 334 9.74 13.02 -10.48
C TYR A 334 8.90 14.30 -10.48
N LYS A 335 9.50 15.49 -10.36
CA LYS A 335 8.78 16.77 -10.38
C LYS A 335 8.19 17.10 -11.74
N SER A 336 8.69 16.45 -12.80
CA SER A 336 8.13 16.58 -14.14
C SER A 336 6.83 15.78 -14.34
N VAL A 337 6.47 14.91 -13.39
CA VAL A 337 5.18 14.20 -13.38
C VAL A 337 4.10 15.15 -12.86
N LYS A 338 3.07 15.37 -13.67
CA LYS A 338 1.89 16.15 -13.27
C LYS A 338 0.90 15.24 -12.56
N ILE A 339 1.07 15.11 -11.25
CA ILE A 339 0.21 14.33 -10.35
C ILE A 339 -0.43 15.24 -9.30
N TRP A 340 -1.70 14.98 -8.97
CA TRP A 340 -2.55 15.81 -8.10
C TRP A 340 -2.63 17.29 -8.51
#